data_AF-A0A1J4JDK2-F1
#
_entry.id   AF-A0A1J4JDK2-F1
#
_cell.length_a   1.000
_cell.length_b   1.000
_cell.length_c   1.000
_cell.angle_alpha   90.00
_cell.angle_beta   90.00
_cell.angle_gamma   90.00
#
_symmetry.space_group_name_H-M   'P 1'
#
loop_
_entity.id
_entity.type
_entity.pdbx_description
1 polymer ?
#
loop_
_entity_poly.entity_id
_entity_poly.type
_entity_poly.pdbx_seq_one_letter_code
_entity_poly.pdbx_strand_id
1 'polypeptide(L)'
;MGTSPQYRFPRSFEKTGHSPIIIFITGILPPFLLFSLFVTLFIPDSKDFSKFLVYVDMVCIIGFDFFMAVKHFISSSSKMKTLYFDISFHYLFADLVIFIAKAHSRIYFISKLPFFLYHFAKTIDSRFSSRQSNSDFLLNFTRPIMKSIGLQRFRAFMEILVLFYLIFYSFVAFRLNVIAATLGYLVLFIILAYRTDPCHRDAWRWIMSPAAQGGGRTAAHFRAASEKVELVARSIYPTPYVY
;
A
#
# COMPACT_ATOMS: atom_id res chain seq x y z
N MET A 1 -13.21 18.24 -19.30
CA MET A 1 -12.77 17.84 -17.95
C MET A 1 -13.63 16.67 -17.50
N GLY A 2 -13.12 15.44 -17.61
CA GLY A 2 -13.84 14.26 -17.12
C GLY A 2 -13.78 14.22 -15.60
N THR A 3 -14.93 14.12 -14.93
CA THR A 3 -14.99 13.87 -13.49
C THR A 3 -14.31 12.54 -13.21
N SER A 4 -13.18 12.56 -12.52
CA SER A 4 -12.53 11.33 -12.03
C SER A 4 -13.58 10.54 -11.24
N PRO A 5 -13.80 9.25 -11.52
CA PRO A 5 -14.79 8.45 -10.81
C PRO A 5 -14.50 8.55 -9.30
N GLN A 6 -15.50 9.02 -8.53
CA GLN A 6 -15.36 9.13 -7.09
C GLN A 6 -15.27 7.73 -6.51
N TYR A 7 -14.07 7.36 -6.07
CA TYR A 7 -13.85 6.14 -5.30
C TYR A 7 -14.65 6.22 -4.00
N ARG A 8 -15.82 5.58 -3.96
CA ARG A 8 -16.59 5.42 -2.73
C ARG A 8 -16.21 4.10 -2.09
N PHE A 9 -15.46 4.15 -1.00
CA PHE A 9 -15.36 3.00 -0.10
C PHE A 9 -16.78 2.60 0.34
N PRO A 10 -17.18 1.33 0.17
CA PRO A 10 -18.48 0.87 0.63
C PRO A 10 -18.57 1.02 2.14
N ARG A 11 -19.53 1.84 2.61
CA ARG A 11 -19.77 2.10 4.05
C ARG A 11 -20.32 0.90 4.82
N SER A 12 -20.73 -0.16 4.14
CA SER A 12 -21.46 -1.29 4.72
C SER A 12 -20.63 -2.58 4.68
N PHE A 13 -19.67 -2.72 5.59
CA PHE A 13 -18.91 -3.97 5.73
C PHE A 13 -18.79 -4.49 7.18
N GLU A 14 -19.53 -3.92 8.14
CA GLU A 14 -19.27 -4.14 9.58
C GLU A 14 -20.43 -4.80 10.35
N LYS A 15 -21.14 -5.73 9.74
CA LYS A 15 -21.99 -6.68 10.49
C LYS A 15 -21.62 -8.13 10.16
N THR A 16 -20.37 -8.49 10.39
CA THR A 16 -19.96 -9.89 10.43
C THR A 16 -19.25 -10.14 11.76
N GLY A 17 -19.62 -11.21 12.46
CA GLY A 17 -19.02 -11.61 13.73
C GLY A 17 -17.55 -11.96 13.53
N HIS A 18 -16.68 -10.96 13.58
CA HIS A 18 -15.24 -11.15 13.48
C HIS A 18 -14.69 -11.67 14.81
N SER A 19 -13.71 -12.57 14.72
CA SER A 19 -12.96 -13.03 15.89
C SER A 19 -12.41 -11.83 16.69
N PRO A 20 -12.46 -11.87 18.05
CA PRO A 20 -11.88 -10.84 18.91
C PRO A 20 -10.42 -10.51 18.56
N ILE A 21 -9.66 -11.49 18.06
CA ILE A 21 -8.27 -11.33 17.62
C ILE A 21 -8.17 -10.39 16.42
N ILE A 22 -9.06 -10.51 15.43
CA ILE A 22 -9.07 -9.64 14.25
C ILE A 22 -9.42 -8.21 14.66
N ILE A 23 -10.36 -8.04 15.59
CA ILE A 23 -10.74 -6.72 16.12
C ILE A 23 -9.57 -6.10 16.88
N PHE A 24 -8.88 -6.88 17.72
CA PHE A 24 -7.69 -6.44 18.43
C PHE A 24 -6.60 -5.98 17.46
N ILE A 25 -6.24 -6.82 16.48
CA ILE A 25 -5.18 -6.54 15.51
C ILE A 25 -5.54 -5.33 14.66
N THR A 26 -6.77 -5.22 14.16
CA THR A 26 -7.17 -4.11 13.29
C THR A 26 -7.44 -2.80 14.04
N GLY A 27 -7.75 -2.86 15.33
CA GLY A 27 -8.03 -1.68 16.16
C GLY A 27 -6.81 -1.14 16.89
N ILE A 28 -5.94 -2.00 17.42
CA ILE A 28 -4.88 -1.60 18.34
C ILE A 28 -3.53 -1.51 17.62
N LEU A 29 -3.20 -2.47 16.76
CA LEU A 29 -1.88 -2.55 16.13
C LEU A 29 -1.56 -1.34 15.21
N PRO A 30 -2.50 -0.78 14.40
CA PRO A 30 -2.19 0.36 13.55
C PRO A 30 -1.72 1.62 14.30
N PRO A 31 -2.36 2.07 15.39
CA PRO A 31 -1.82 3.19 16.20
C PRO A 31 -0.38 2.95 16.69
N PHE A 32 -0.08 1.74 17.17
CA PHE A 32 1.26 1.39 17.65
C PHE A 32 2.28 1.39 16.52
N LEU A 33 1.95 0.78 15.38
CA LEU A 33 2.78 0.78 14.18
C LEU A 33 3.00 2.20 13.64
N LEU A 34 1.96 3.03 13.60
CA LEU A 34 2.08 4.42 13.17
C LEU A 34 3.07 5.19 14.04
N PHE A 35 2.94 5.07 15.37
CA PHE A 35 3.84 5.72 16.32
C PHE A 35 5.28 5.20 16.18
N SER A 36 5.45 3.88 16.15
CA SER A 36 6.77 3.25 16.01
C SER A 36 7.47 3.66 14.71
N LEU A 37 6.73 3.70 13.59
CA LEU A 37 7.25 4.18 12.32
C LEU A 37 7.70 5.64 12.37
N PHE A 38 6.94 6.52 13.01
CA PHE A 38 7.39 7.89 13.22
C PHE A 38 8.69 7.93 13.99
N VAL A 39 8.81 7.18 15.10
CA VAL A 39 10.05 7.08 15.87
C VAL A 39 11.21 6.57 15.01
N THR A 40 11.00 5.49 14.26
CA THR A 40 11.99 4.87 13.37
C THR A 40 12.48 5.83 12.28
N LEU A 41 11.62 6.72 11.77
CA LEU A 41 12.01 7.69 10.73
C LEU A 41 12.95 8.79 11.24
N PHE A 42 12.88 9.15 12.53
CA PHE A 42 13.65 10.25 13.11
C PHE A 42 14.89 9.80 13.90
N ILE A 43 15.00 8.51 14.23
CA ILE A 43 16.20 7.99 14.89
C ILE A 43 17.35 7.82 13.87
N PRO A 44 18.60 8.21 14.22
CA PRO A 44 19.75 7.93 13.37
C PRO A 44 20.05 6.43 13.27
N ASP A 45 20.36 5.98 12.05
CA ASP A 45 20.59 4.56 11.72
C ASP A 45 21.82 3.95 12.43
N SER A 46 22.68 4.79 13.04
CA SER A 46 23.89 4.37 13.75
C SER A 46 23.62 3.71 15.11
N LYS A 47 22.39 3.79 15.65
CA LYS A 47 22.05 3.20 16.95
C LYS A 47 21.53 1.77 16.80
N ASP A 48 22.02 0.84 17.62
CA ASP A 48 21.51 -0.55 17.63
C ASP A 48 20.02 -0.63 17.95
N PHE A 49 19.54 0.28 18.80
CA PHE A 49 18.11 0.47 19.05
C PHE A 49 17.31 0.76 17.77
N SER A 50 17.86 1.52 16.82
CA SER A 50 17.22 1.80 15.53
C SER A 50 17.08 0.54 14.69
N LYS A 51 18.13 -0.30 14.65
CA LYS A 51 18.09 -1.58 13.90
C LYS A 51 17.07 -2.54 14.52
N PHE A 52 17.02 -2.59 15.85
CA PHE A 52 16.01 -3.37 16.58
C PHE A 52 14.60 -2.89 16.27
N LEU A 53 14.33 -1.58 16.34
CA LEU A 53 13.03 -1.01 16.00
C LEU A 53 12.61 -1.30 14.55
N VAL A 54 13.52 -1.11 13.59
CA VAL A 54 13.30 -1.46 12.17
C VAL A 54 12.87 -2.92 12.01
N TYR A 55 13.53 -3.84 12.73
CA TYR A 55 13.19 -5.26 12.69
C TYR A 55 11.80 -5.53 13.28
N VAL A 56 11.51 -4.97 14.46
CA VAL A 56 10.20 -5.10 15.12
C VAL A 56 9.09 -4.55 14.26
N ASP A 57 9.27 -3.35 13.70
CA ASP A 57 8.31 -2.72 12.79
C ASP A 57 8.03 -3.60 11.58
N MET A 58 9.07 -4.15 10.94
CA MET A 58 8.91 -5.03 9.79
C MET A 58 8.11 -6.29 10.12
N VAL A 59 8.43 -6.95 11.23
CA VAL A 59 7.70 -8.16 11.66
C VAL A 59 6.24 -7.82 11.97
N CYS A 60 5.98 -6.70 12.66
CA CYS A 60 4.63 -6.27 12.97
C CYS A 60 3.83 -5.85 11.72
N ILE A 61 4.47 -5.20 10.74
CA ILE A 61 3.88 -4.84 9.45
C ILE A 61 3.49 -6.11 8.67
N ILE A 62 4.43 -7.06 8.50
CA ILE A 62 4.18 -8.33 7.82
C ILE A 62 3.05 -9.10 8.50
N GLY A 63 3.08 -9.16 9.84
CA GLY A 63 2.03 -9.78 10.63
C GLY A 63 0.68 -9.12 10.37
N PHE A 64 0.61 -7.79 10.41
CA PHE A 64 -0.62 -7.04 10.14
C PHE A 64 -1.18 -7.32 8.75
N ASP A 65 -0.34 -7.23 7.70
CA ASP A 65 -0.76 -7.46 6.31
C ASP A 65 -1.18 -8.92 6.08
N PHE A 66 -0.53 -9.88 6.76
CA PHE A 66 -0.98 -11.27 6.79
C PHE A 66 -2.39 -11.43 7.38
N PHE A 67 -2.65 -10.84 8.54
CA PHE A 67 -3.98 -10.89 9.15
C PHE A 67 -5.05 -10.21 8.29
N MET A 68 -4.70 -9.11 7.62
CA MET A 68 -5.59 -8.45 6.67
C MET A 68 -5.90 -9.34 5.46
N ALA A 69 -4.89 -9.97 4.87
CA ALA A 69 -5.07 -10.92 3.77
C ALA A 69 -5.97 -12.11 4.20
N VAL A 70 -5.71 -12.71 5.35
CA VAL A 70 -6.53 -13.81 5.90
C VAL A 70 -7.97 -13.35 6.17
N LYS A 71 -8.16 -12.18 6.77
CA LYS A 71 -9.50 -11.60 7.01
C LYS A 71 -10.27 -11.48 5.69
N HIS A 72 -9.62 -10.96 4.65
CA HIS A 72 -10.26 -10.78 3.35
C HIS A 72 -10.51 -12.12 2.64
N PHE A 73 -9.56 -13.06 2.72
CA PHE A 73 -9.69 -14.42 2.23
C PHE A 73 -10.91 -15.14 2.82
N ILE A 74 -11.02 -15.18 4.15
CA ILE A 74 -12.15 -15.83 4.85
C ILE A 74 -13.48 -15.16 4.47
N SER A 75 -13.47 -13.85 4.26
CA SER A 75 -14.68 -13.12 3.91
C SER A 75 -15.12 -13.31 2.45
N SER A 76 -14.27 -13.83 1.56
CA SER A 76 -14.32 -13.69 0.09
C SER A 76 -15.43 -14.45 -0.65
N SER A 77 -16.70 -14.14 -0.33
CA SER A 77 -17.85 -14.67 -1.07
C SER A 77 -18.27 -13.84 -2.30
N SER A 78 -17.63 -12.70 -2.57
CA SER A 78 -18.04 -11.76 -3.63
C SER A 78 -16.85 -11.13 -4.35
N LYS A 79 -17.03 -10.71 -5.61
CA LYS A 79 -15.99 -10.09 -6.45
C LYS A 79 -15.25 -8.92 -5.76
N MET A 80 -15.97 -8.07 -5.03
CA MET A 80 -15.37 -6.96 -4.27
C MET A 80 -14.44 -7.43 -3.14
N LYS A 81 -14.74 -8.58 -2.52
CA LYS A 81 -13.91 -9.13 -1.45
C LYS A 81 -12.67 -9.84 -1.98
N THR A 82 -12.76 -10.47 -3.15
CA THR A 82 -11.60 -10.99 -3.90
C THR A 82 -10.63 -9.87 -4.23
N LEU A 83 -11.13 -8.71 -4.66
CA LEU A 83 -10.32 -7.51 -4.90
C LEU A 83 -9.52 -7.06 -3.66
N TYR A 84 -10.17 -7.01 -2.49
CA TYR A 84 -9.48 -6.64 -1.24
C TYR A 84 -8.47 -7.69 -0.77
N PHE A 85 -8.72 -8.97 -1.04
CA PHE A 85 -7.75 -10.03 -0.82
C PHE A 85 -6.52 -9.82 -1.70
N ASP A 86 -6.70 -9.62 -3.00
CA ASP A 86 -5.61 -9.42 -3.96
C ASP A 86 -4.74 -8.21 -3.58
N ILE A 87 -5.37 -7.11 -3.17
CA ILE A 87 -4.69 -5.90 -2.68
C ILE A 87 -3.91 -6.19 -1.39
N SER A 88 -4.51 -6.87 -0.42
CA SER A 88 -3.84 -7.18 0.86
C SER A 88 -2.70 -8.18 0.68
N PHE A 89 -2.88 -9.15 -0.23
CA PHE A 89 -1.87 -10.13 -0.59
C PHE A 89 -0.68 -9.49 -1.30
N HIS A 90 -0.94 -8.51 -2.18
CA HIS A 90 0.11 -7.71 -2.78
C HIS A 90 0.98 -7.01 -1.71
N TYR A 91 0.36 -6.36 -0.72
CA TYR A 91 1.10 -5.70 0.35
C TYR A 91 1.90 -6.67 1.22
N LEU A 92 1.29 -7.81 1.60
CA LEU A 92 1.99 -8.85 2.34
C LEU A 92 3.24 -9.34 1.59
N PHE A 93 3.10 -9.64 0.31
CA PHE A 93 4.22 -10.13 -0.48
C PHE A 93 5.30 -9.05 -0.67
N ALA A 94 4.89 -7.81 -0.92
CA ALA A 94 5.79 -6.67 -1.01
C ALA A 94 6.68 -6.57 0.23
N ASP A 95 6.11 -6.76 1.42
CA ASP A 95 6.85 -6.65 2.67
C ASP A 95 7.78 -7.83 2.91
N LEU A 96 7.34 -9.05 2.56
CA LEU A 96 8.18 -10.24 2.58
C LEU A 96 9.40 -10.09 1.66
N VAL A 97 9.22 -9.52 0.46
CA VAL A 97 10.32 -9.21 -0.46
C VAL A 97 11.33 -8.26 0.19
N ILE A 98 10.85 -7.14 0.75
CA ILE A 98 11.71 -6.15 1.41
C ILE A 98 12.49 -6.79 2.56
N PHE A 99 11.83 -7.64 3.33
CA PHE A 99 12.41 -8.35 4.45
C PHE A 99 13.49 -9.35 4.02
N ILE A 100 13.19 -10.21 3.05
CA ILE A 100 14.15 -11.21 2.53
C ILE A 100 15.35 -10.53 1.86
N ALA A 101 15.11 -9.45 1.11
CA ALA A 101 16.16 -8.66 0.46
C ALA A 101 16.98 -7.83 1.47
N LYS A 102 16.55 -7.74 2.73
CA LYS A 102 17.11 -6.84 3.75
C LYS A 102 17.20 -5.39 3.26
N ALA A 103 16.22 -4.99 2.43
CA ALA A 103 16.21 -3.70 1.74
C ALA A 103 15.42 -2.65 2.54
N HIS A 104 15.48 -2.71 3.87
CA HIS A 104 14.75 -1.83 4.77
C HIS A 104 15.27 -0.40 4.61
N SER A 105 14.50 0.47 3.95
CA SER A 105 14.86 1.86 3.73
C SER A 105 13.83 2.79 4.38
N ARG A 106 14.23 4.02 4.67
CA ARG A 106 13.29 5.06 5.13
C ARG A 106 12.20 5.32 4.09
N ILE A 107 12.51 5.22 2.80
CA ILE A 107 11.54 5.34 1.70
C ILE A 107 10.43 4.30 1.84
N TYR A 108 10.79 3.05 2.17
CA TYR A 108 9.81 2.01 2.45
C TYR A 108 8.94 2.33 3.67
N PHE A 109 9.51 2.80 4.77
CA PHE A 109 8.71 3.16 5.94
C PHE A 109 7.77 4.34 5.68
N ILE A 110 8.21 5.33 4.90
CA ILE A 110 7.36 6.44 4.44
C ILE A 110 6.20 5.91 3.58
N SER A 111 6.42 4.90 2.73
CA SER A 111 5.35 4.33 1.90
C SER A 111 4.24 3.65 2.72
N LYS A 112 4.55 3.20 3.94
CA LYS A 112 3.60 2.55 4.85
C LYS A 112 2.80 3.52 5.72
N LEU A 113 3.31 4.74 5.96
CA LEU A 113 2.60 5.75 6.77
C LEU A 113 1.15 6.00 6.34
N PRO A 114 0.82 6.19 5.05
CA PRO A 114 -0.55 6.45 4.59
C PRO A 114 -1.53 5.36 4.96
N PHE A 115 -1.08 4.11 4.92
CA PHE A 115 -1.89 2.95 5.23
C PHE A 115 -2.23 2.88 6.72
N PHE A 116 -1.22 3.04 7.59
CA PHE A 116 -1.46 3.06 9.03
C PHE A 116 -2.23 4.29 9.48
N LEU A 117 -2.03 5.44 8.83
CA LEU A 117 -2.82 6.65 9.08
C LEU A 117 -4.30 6.45 8.70
N TYR A 118 -4.58 5.78 7.58
CA TYR A 118 -5.94 5.40 7.19
C TYR A 118 -6.60 4.47 8.21
N HIS A 119 -5.90 3.40 8.62
CA HIS A 119 -6.42 2.44 9.60
C HIS A 119 -6.61 3.06 10.98
N PHE A 120 -5.70 3.94 11.41
CA PHE A 120 -5.83 4.72 12.63
C PHE A 120 -7.08 5.62 12.60
N ALA A 121 -7.25 6.39 11.52
CA ALA A 121 -8.41 7.26 11.33
C ALA A 121 -9.71 6.45 11.33
N LYS A 122 -9.72 5.26 10.70
CA LYS A 122 -10.86 4.36 10.70
C LYS A 122 -11.20 3.83 12.10
N THR A 123 -10.21 3.44 12.88
CA THR A 123 -10.41 2.97 14.27
C THR A 123 -10.99 4.06 15.15
N ILE A 124 -10.54 5.30 15.00
CA ILE A 124 -11.12 6.44 15.72
C ILE A 124 -12.56 6.67 15.27
N ASP A 125 -12.83 6.74 13.97
CA ASP A 125 -14.19 6.98 13.47
C ASP A 125 -15.17 5.92 14.00
N SER A 126 -14.82 4.63 13.95
CA SER A 126 -15.71 3.55 14.44
C SER A 126 -15.98 3.58 15.95
N ARG A 127 -15.01 4.01 16.75
CA ARG A 127 -15.17 4.11 18.22
C ARG A 127 -15.99 5.32 18.65
N PHE A 128 -15.90 6.40 17.89
CA PHE A 128 -16.44 7.71 18.29
C PHE A 128 -17.70 8.12 17.53
N SER A 129 -18.02 7.48 16.40
CA SER A 129 -19.22 7.79 15.59
C SER A 129 -20.55 7.55 16.29
N SER A 130 -20.58 6.75 17.36
CA SER A 130 -21.78 6.45 18.15
C SER A 130 -21.93 7.28 19.43
N ARG A 131 -20.94 8.13 19.77
CA ARG A 131 -20.92 8.93 21.01
C ARG A 131 -21.16 10.40 20.67
N GLN A 132 -22.30 10.93 21.07
CA GLN A 132 -22.90 12.14 20.48
C GLN A 132 -22.38 13.49 21.01
N SER A 133 -21.52 13.56 22.04
CA SER A 133 -21.31 14.84 22.75
C SER A 133 -19.90 15.41 22.81
N ASN A 134 -18.84 14.72 22.34
CA ASN A 134 -17.47 15.30 22.34
C ASN A 134 -16.53 14.72 21.25
N SER A 135 -17.07 13.93 20.32
CA SER A 135 -16.30 13.26 19.28
C SER A 135 -16.12 14.10 18.02
N ASP A 136 -16.82 15.21 17.87
CA ASP A 136 -16.88 15.98 16.62
C ASP A 136 -15.51 16.47 16.17
N PHE A 137 -14.64 16.91 17.08
CA PHE A 137 -13.27 17.29 16.74
C PHE A 137 -12.48 16.12 16.13
N LEU A 138 -12.53 14.94 16.77
CA LEU A 138 -11.83 13.75 16.29
C LEU A 138 -12.41 13.28 14.95
N LEU A 139 -13.72 13.29 14.80
CA LEU A 139 -14.41 12.89 13.56
C LEU A 139 -14.13 13.89 12.42
N ASN A 140 -14.03 15.18 12.72
CA ASN A 140 -13.65 16.21 11.75
C ASN A 140 -12.20 16.07 11.28
N PHE A 141 -11.32 15.52 12.12
CA PHE A 141 -9.95 15.19 11.72
C PHE A 141 -9.85 13.88 10.90
N THR A 142 -10.57 12.83 11.29
CA THR A 142 -10.39 11.48 10.68
C THR A 142 -11.17 11.28 9.39
N ARG A 143 -12.37 11.87 9.25
CA ARG A 143 -13.18 11.73 8.03
C ARG A 143 -12.51 12.27 6.77
N PRO A 144 -11.80 13.41 6.80
CA PRO A 144 -10.99 13.86 5.67
C PRO A 144 -9.89 12.86 5.30
N ILE A 145 -9.19 12.29 6.29
CA ILE A 145 -8.13 11.29 6.07
C ILE A 145 -8.68 10.06 5.36
N MET A 146 -9.80 9.50 5.83
CA MET A 146 -10.44 8.33 5.22
C MET A 146 -10.97 8.59 3.81
N LYS A 147 -11.38 9.82 3.52
CA LYS A 147 -11.88 10.23 2.19
C LYS A 147 -10.76 10.76 1.28
N SER A 148 -9.53 10.84 1.76
CA SER A 148 -8.43 11.45 1.02
C SER A 148 -7.96 10.55 -0.11
N ILE A 149 -8.40 10.87 -1.33
CA ILE A 149 -7.82 10.32 -2.57
C ILE A 149 -6.34 10.67 -2.66
N GLY A 150 -5.94 11.85 -2.15
CA GLY A 150 -4.54 12.27 -2.11
C GLY A 150 -3.66 11.33 -1.30
N LEU A 151 -4.16 10.83 -0.17
CA LEU A 151 -3.42 9.88 0.69
C LEU A 151 -3.21 8.53 0.00
N GLN A 152 -4.23 8.03 -0.71
CA GLN A 152 -4.13 6.78 -1.48
C GLN A 152 -3.20 6.94 -2.70
N ARG A 153 -3.25 8.08 -3.39
CA ARG A 153 -2.32 8.41 -4.48
C ARG A 153 -0.88 8.54 -3.99
N PHE A 154 -0.67 9.20 -2.85
CA PHE A 154 0.66 9.33 -2.24
C PHE A 154 1.22 7.98 -1.84
N ARG A 155 0.41 7.10 -1.23
CA ARG A 155 0.78 5.72 -0.94
C ARG A 155 1.24 4.99 -2.20
N ALA A 156 0.39 4.97 -3.22
CA ALA A 156 0.65 4.28 -4.47
C ALA A 156 1.92 4.79 -5.17
N PHE A 157 2.14 6.11 -5.13
CA PHE A 157 3.35 6.73 -5.63
C PHE A 157 4.60 6.27 -4.87
N MET A 158 4.55 6.29 -3.53
CA MET A 158 5.68 5.87 -2.69
C MET A 158 6.01 4.38 -2.87
N GLU A 159 5.01 3.52 -3.04
CA GLU A 159 5.24 2.09 -3.30
C GLU A 159 5.92 1.85 -4.66
N ILE A 160 5.54 2.61 -5.69
CA ILE A 160 6.26 2.55 -6.98
C ILE A 160 7.71 3.06 -6.82
N LEU A 161 7.95 4.07 -6.00
CA LEU A 161 9.32 4.51 -5.70
C LEU A 161 10.13 3.43 -4.96
N VAL A 162 9.51 2.64 -4.08
CA VAL A 162 10.16 1.47 -3.45
C VAL A 162 10.59 0.45 -4.49
N LEU A 163 9.77 0.20 -5.52
CA LEU A 163 10.14 -0.67 -6.64
C LEU A 163 11.38 -0.15 -7.39
N PHE A 164 11.45 1.14 -7.70
CA PHE A 164 12.65 1.72 -8.33
C PHE A 164 13.89 1.62 -7.44
N TYR A 165 13.71 1.87 -6.14
CA TYR A 165 14.78 1.68 -5.15
C TYR A 165 15.29 0.23 -5.13
N LEU A 166 14.39 -0.76 -5.15
CA LEU A 166 14.76 -2.18 -5.18
C LEU A 166 15.52 -2.56 -6.45
N ILE A 167 15.09 -2.05 -7.61
CA ILE A 167 15.81 -2.25 -8.88
C ILE A 167 17.23 -1.70 -8.76
N PHE A 168 17.40 -0.46 -8.31
CA PHE A 168 18.73 0.12 -8.13
C PHE A 168 19.57 -0.66 -7.11
N TYR A 169 18.99 -1.00 -5.96
CA TYR A 169 19.66 -1.78 -4.92
C TYR A 169 20.08 -3.17 -5.43
N SER A 170 19.30 -3.80 -6.32
CA SER A 170 19.64 -5.08 -6.92
C SER A 170 20.90 -5.01 -7.80
N PHE A 171 21.07 -3.91 -8.55
CA PHE A 171 22.28 -3.66 -9.34
C PHE A 171 23.51 -3.41 -8.45
N VAL A 172 23.35 -2.64 -7.37
CA VAL A 172 24.46 -2.29 -6.48
C VAL A 172 24.89 -3.48 -5.60
N ALA A 173 23.93 -4.22 -5.03
CA ALA A 173 24.22 -5.32 -4.13
C ALA A 173 24.67 -6.59 -4.87
N PHE A 174 24.24 -6.76 -6.13
CA PHE A 174 24.54 -7.91 -7.00
C PHE A 174 24.30 -9.28 -6.35
N ARG A 175 23.22 -9.39 -5.55
CA ARG A 175 22.84 -10.65 -4.89
C ARG A 175 21.63 -11.27 -5.57
N LEU A 176 21.74 -12.56 -5.89
CA LEU A 176 20.67 -13.30 -6.58
C LEU A 176 19.33 -13.26 -5.84
N ASN A 177 19.35 -13.32 -4.50
CA ASN A 177 18.14 -13.21 -3.69
C ASN A 177 17.46 -11.84 -3.83
N VAL A 178 18.23 -10.74 -3.92
CA VAL A 178 17.70 -9.38 -4.10
C VAL A 178 17.11 -9.21 -5.50
N ILE A 179 17.78 -9.75 -6.52
CA ILE A 179 17.29 -9.73 -7.91
C ILE A 179 15.99 -10.52 -8.03
N ALA A 180 15.94 -11.75 -7.52
CA ALA A 180 14.74 -12.59 -7.53
C ALA A 180 13.58 -11.92 -6.78
N ALA A 181 13.85 -11.35 -5.61
CA ALA A 181 12.83 -10.65 -4.81
C ALA A 181 12.30 -9.40 -5.55
N THR A 182 13.17 -8.64 -6.21
CA THR A 182 12.80 -7.47 -7.03
C THR A 182 11.95 -7.87 -8.24
N LEU A 183 12.31 -8.95 -8.94
CA LEU A 183 11.52 -9.47 -10.06
C LEU A 183 10.15 -9.98 -9.60
N GLY A 184 10.10 -10.69 -8.47
CA GLY A 184 8.84 -11.15 -7.88
C GLY A 184 7.92 -9.97 -7.52
N TYR A 185 8.47 -8.92 -6.91
CA TYR A 185 7.73 -7.69 -6.61
C TYR A 185 7.19 -7.03 -7.88
N LEU A 186 8.02 -6.88 -8.91
CA LEU A 186 7.63 -6.27 -10.18
C LEU A 186 6.46 -7.02 -10.83
N VAL A 187 6.53 -8.35 -10.88
CA VAL A 187 5.48 -9.19 -11.45
C VAL A 187 4.17 -9.00 -10.68
N LEU A 188 4.20 -9.05 -9.35
CA LEU A 188 2.98 -8.86 -8.54
C LEU A 188 2.46 -7.44 -8.54
N PHE A 189 3.32 -6.43 -8.67
CA PHE A 189 2.89 -5.06 -8.90
C PHE A 189 2.06 -4.96 -10.19
N ILE A 190 2.54 -5.56 -11.29
CA ILE A 190 1.82 -5.55 -12.57
C ILE A 190 0.48 -6.31 -12.48
N ILE A 191 0.51 -7.50 -11.87
CA ILE A 191 -0.65 -8.41 -11.84
C ILE A 191 -1.71 -7.92 -10.84
N LEU A 192 -1.29 -7.54 -9.63
CA LEU A 192 -2.19 -7.21 -8.54
C LEU A 192 -2.41 -5.70 -8.47
N ALA A 193 -1.41 -4.91 -8.08
CA ALA A 193 -1.61 -3.48 -7.78
C ALA A 193 -2.02 -2.63 -9.00
N TYR A 194 -1.27 -2.69 -10.11
CA TYR A 194 -1.54 -1.89 -11.31
C TYR A 194 -2.92 -2.20 -11.92
N ARG A 195 -3.33 -3.46 -11.85
CA ARG A 195 -4.59 -3.92 -12.44
C ARG A 195 -5.79 -3.62 -11.55
N THR A 196 -5.65 -3.84 -10.25
CA THR A 196 -6.75 -3.78 -9.27
C THR A 196 -6.95 -2.38 -8.69
N ASP A 197 -5.90 -1.57 -8.56
CA ASP A 197 -5.96 -0.27 -7.91
C ASP A 197 -5.77 0.90 -8.91
N PRO A 198 -6.80 1.74 -9.12
CA PRO A 198 -6.70 2.96 -9.93
C PRO A 198 -5.60 3.91 -9.48
N CYS A 199 -5.30 4.02 -8.18
CA CYS A 199 -4.28 4.93 -7.67
C CYS A 199 -2.87 4.50 -8.11
N HIS A 200 -2.58 3.19 -8.10
CA HIS A 200 -1.33 2.64 -8.62
C HIS A 200 -1.17 2.83 -10.11
N ARG A 201 -2.26 2.70 -10.87
CA ARG A 201 -2.24 2.97 -12.31
C ARG A 201 -2.03 4.44 -12.61
N ASP A 202 -2.75 5.33 -11.93
CA ASP A 202 -2.61 6.77 -12.09
C ASP A 202 -1.18 7.21 -11.76
N ALA A 203 -0.63 6.72 -10.64
CA ALA A 203 0.74 7.00 -10.23
C ALA A 203 1.77 6.47 -11.24
N TRP A 204 1.61 5.23 -11.72
CA TRP A 204 2.47 4.67 -12.76
C TRP A 204 2.43 5.48 -14.05
N ARG A 205 1.22 5.80 -14.53
CA ARG A 205 1.04 6.62 -15.74
C ARG A 205 1.62 8.01 -15.56
N TRP A 206 1.51 8.60 -14.38
CA TRP A 206 2.11 9.90 -14.07
C TRP A 206 3.64 9.83 -14.13
N ILE A 207 4.26 8.84 -13.47
CA ILE A 207 5.72 8.61 -13.50
C ILE A 207 6.21 8.36 -14.94
N MET A 208 5.45 7.59 -15.71
CA MET A 208 5.78 7.25 -17.10
C MET A 208 5.29 8.30 -18.11
N SER A 209 4.62 9.37 -17.67
CA SER A 209 4.04 10.35 -18.57
C SER A 209 5.12 11.27 -19.15
N PRO A 210 5.14 11.45 -20.48
CA PRO A 210 6.13 12.30 -21.14
C PRO A 210 5.96 13.80 -20.85
N ALA A 211 4.88 14.23 -20.20
CA ALA A 211 4.69 15.65 -19.85
C ALA A 211 5.76 16.18 -18.86
N ALA A 212 6.43 15.31 -18.10
CA ALA A 212 7.57 15.69 -17.25
C ALA A 212 8.91 15.75 -17.99
N GLN A 213 8.99 15.27 -19.24
CA GLN A 213 10.23 15.11 -20.01
C GLN A 213 9.98 15.61 -21.45
N GLY A 214 10.29 16.89 -21.70
CA GLY A 214 10.08 17.56 -23.00
C GLY A 214 10.34 16.66 -24.21
N GLY A 215 9.37 16.64 -25.14
CA GLY A 215 9.14 15.69 -26.25
C GLY A 215 10.34 15.09 -27.02
N GLY A 216 11.20 14.33 -26.35
CA GLY A 216 12.38 13.66 -26.92
C GLY A 216 12.23 12.14 -27.06
N ARG A 217 13.27 11.48 -27.60
CA ARG A 217 13.34 10.00 -27.73
C ARG A 217 13.07 9.25 -26.42
N THR A 218 13.49 9.79 -25.29
CA THR A 218 13.28 9.20 -23.95
C THR A 218 11.80 9.10 -23.60
N ALA A 219 11.01 10.14 -23.92
CA ALA A 219 9.56 10.16 -23.72
C ALA A 219 8.84 9.07 -24.53
N ALA A 220 9.32 8.75 -25.73
CA ALA A 220 8.76 7.67 -26.55
C ALA A 220 9.02 6.29 -25.92
N HIS A 221 10.21 6.05 -25.34
CA HIS A 221 10.52 4.80 -24.64
C HIS A 221 9.65 4.59 -23.40
N PHE A 222 9.44 5.64 -22.59
CA PHE A 222 8.56 5.56 -21.41
C PHE A 222 7.11 5.28 -21.79
N ARG A 223 6.59 5.92 -22.85
CA ARG A 223 5.25 5.64 -23.36
C ARG A 223 5.11 4.18 -23.82
N ALA A 224 6.06 3.69 -24.61
CA ALA A 224 6.07 2.30 -25.08
C ALA A 224 6.16 1.30 -23.91
N ALA A 225 6.94 1.60 -22.86
CA ALA A 225 7.00 0.78 -21.66
C ALA A 225 5.65 0.74 -20.92
N SER A 226 4.98 1.88 -20.77
CA SER A 226 3.65 1.94 -20.15
C SER A 226 2.60 1.15 -20.94
N GLU A 227 2.61 1.25 -22.27
CA GLU A 227 1.70 0.48 -23.14
C GLU A 227 1.93 -1.03 -23.03
N LYS A 228 3.21 -1.47 -22.96
CA LYS A 228 3.55 -2.88 -22.76
C LYS A 228 3.09 -3.41 -21.41
N VAL A 229 3.27 -2.64 -20.33
CA VAL A 229 2.76 -3.02 -19.00
C VAL A 229 1.23 -3.15 -19.03
N GLU A 230 0.54 -2.23 -19.69
CA GLU A 230 -0.92 -2.30 -19.84
C GLU A 230 -1.36 -3.51 -20.66
N LEU A 231 -0.65 -3.86 -21.73
CA LEU A 231 -0.90 -5.06 -22.53
C LEU A 231 -0.74 -6.35 -21.70
N VAL A 232 0.39 -6.49 -20.98
CA VAL A 232 0.68 -7.66 -20.14
C VAL A 232 -0.33 -7.78 -18.99
N ALA A 233 -0.67 -6.67 -18.34
CA ALA A 233 -1.66 -6.67 -17.27
C ALA A 233 -3.05 -7.12 -17.78
N ARG A 234 -3.43 -6.72 -19.01
CA ARG A 234 -4.69 -7.14 -19.65
C ARG A 234 -4.68 -8.61 -20.07
N SER A 235 -3.56 -9.14 -20.54
CA SER A 235 -3.47 -10.55 -20.95
C SER A 235 -3.52 -11.51 -19.75
N ILE A 236 -2.91 -11.14 -18.62
CA ILE A 236 -2.90 -11.97 -17.42
C ILE A 236 -4.22 -11.89 -16.66
N TYR A 237 -4.85 -10.70 -16.61
CA TYR A 237 -6.11 -10.49 -15.91
C TYR A 237 -7.12 -9.77 -16.83
N PRO A 238 -7.90 -10.54 -17.63
CA PRO A 238 -8.77 -10.00 -18.67
C PRO A 238 -10.03 -9.31 -18.11
N THR A 239 -10.28 -9.42 -16.79
CA THR A 239 -11.48 -8.90 -16.14
C THR A 239 -11.60 -7.38 -16.35
N PRO A 240 -12.67 -6.86 -16.97
CA PRO A 240 -12.86 -5.43 -17.12
C PRO A 240 -12.92 -4.76 -15.75
N TYR A 241 -12.46 -3.52 -15.71
CA TYR A 241 -12.35 -2.73 -14.48
C TYR A 241 -13.64 -2.80 -13.66
N VAL A 242 -13.55 -3.28 -12.41
CA VAL A 242 -14.66 -3.23 -11.47
C VAL A 242 -14.78 -1.77 -11.03
N TYR A 243 -15.65 -1.02 -11.70
CA TYR A 243 -16.12 0.29 -11.28
C TYR A 243 -17.49 0.16 -10.63
#